data_AF-A0A7S0WY71-F1
#
_entry.id   AF-A0A7S0WY71-F1
#
_cell.length_a   1.000
_cell.length_b   1.000
_cell.length_c   1.000
_cell.angle_alpha   90.00
_cell.angle_beta   90.00
_cell.angle_gamma   90.00
#
_symmetry.space_group_name_H-M   'P 1'
#
loop_
_entity.id
_entity.type
_entity.pdbx_description
1 polymer ?
#
loop_
_entity_poly.entity_id
_entity_poly.type
_entity_poly.pdbx_seq_one_letter_code
_entity_poly.pdbx_strand_id
1 'polypeptide(L)'
;GEGSHRQLPTAGQDLASVHSIFITHLHGDHCYGLGAALVAVDGAKAAALAEAAEAGRAPDPAWLTDTRVYGPPGLAELVYAQVVLTGGVQTLSTRIWVTELVCTQAEVGSHGTP
;
A
#
# COMPACT_ATOMS: atom_id res chain seq x y z
N GLY A 1 -11.40 -0.14 0.22
CA GLY A 1 -12.33 -0.67 1.23
C GLY A 1 -12.14 -2.14 1.47
N GLU A 2 -12.94 -2.71 2.37
CA GLU A 2 -12.98 -4.17 2.58
C GLU A 2 -13.30 -4.91 1.27
N GLY A 3 -12.70 -6.08 1.07
CA GLY A 3 -12.94 -6.91 -0.12
C GLY A 3 -12.26 -6.42 -1.41
N SER A 4 -11.63 -5.24 -1.43
CA SER A 4 -10.94 -4.71 -2.63
C SER A 4 -9.90 -5.69 -3.21
N HIS A 5 -9.17 -6.43 -2.36
CA HIS A 5 -8.22 -7.46 -2.78
C HIS A 5 -8.83 -8.57 -3.64
N ARG A 6 -10.13 -8.89 -3.46
CA ARG A 6 -10.85 -9.89 -4.27
C ARG A 6 -11.36 -9.29 -5.59
N GLN A 7 -11.66 -7.99 -5.58
CA GLN A 7 -12.18 -7.29 -6.75
C GLN A 7 -11.07 -6.98 -7.77
N LEU A 8 -9.85 -6.68 -7.33
CA LEU A 8 -8.73 -6.34 -8.22
C LEU A 8 -8.43 -7.44 -9.28
N PRO A 9 -8.23 -8.72 -8.91
CA PRO A 9 -8.04 -9.78 -9.92
C PRO A 9 -9.27 -9.98 -10.81
N THR A 10 -10.48 -9.88 -10.24
CA THR A 10 -11.74 -10.01 -10.99
C THR A 10 -11.90 -8.91 -12.04
N ALA A 11 -11.35 -7.73 -11.76
CA ALA A 11 -11.29 -6.60 -12.69
C ALA A 11 -10.12 -6.69 -13.70
N GLY A 12 -9.41 -7.83 -13.76
CA GLY A 12 -8.29 -8.05 -14.67
C GLY A 12 -7.04 -7.23 -14.33
N GLN A 13 -6.92 -6.73 -13.10
CA GLN A 13 -5.74 -5.99 -12.68
C GLN A 13 -4.62 -6.96 -12.29
N ASP A 14 -3.43 -6.74 -12.83
CA ASP A 14 -2.22 -7.43 -12.38
C ASP A 14 -1.75 -6.86 -11.04
N LEU A 15 -1.84 -7.66 -9.98
CA LEU A 15 -1.42 -7.26 -8.64
C LEU A 15 0.10 -7.04 -8.54
N ALA A 16 0.92 -7.74 -9.32
CA ALA A 16 2.37 -7.54 -9.32
C ALA A 16 2.74 -6.13 -9.83
N SER A 17 1.93 -5.58 -10.74
CA SER A 17 2.08 -4.23 -11.27
C SER A 17 1.70 -3.10 -10.29
N VAL A 18 1.12 -3.41 -9.12
CA VAL A 18 0.74 -2.39 -8.14
C VAL A 18 2.00 -1.83 -7.47
N HIS A 19 2.39 -0.61 -7.84
CA HIS A 19 3.50 0.08 -7.19
C HIS A 19 3.07 0.91 -5.97
N SER A 20 1.90 1.55 -6.06
CA SER A 20 1.46 2.53 -5.06
C SER A 20 -0.04 2.44 -4.77
N ILE A 21 -0.40 2.62 -3.50
CA ILE A 21 -1.76 2.67 -3.00
C ILE A 21 -1.96 4.03 -2.30
N PHE A 22 -3.04 4.71 -2.63
CA PHE A 22 -3.37 6.03 -2.08
C PHE A 22 -4.65 5.94 -1.25
N ILE A 23 -4.55 6.28 0.03
CA ILE A 23 -5.66 6.34 0.98
C ILE A 23 -6.05 7.80 1.16
N THR A 24 -7.28 8.15 0.77
CA THR A 24 -7.76 9.53 0.82
C THR A 24 -8.04 10.00 2.25
N HIS A 25 -8.64 9.14 3.06
CA HIS A 25 -8.92 9.37 4.48
C HIS A 25 -9.15 8.04 5.21
N LEU A 26 -9.17 8.05 6.55
CA LEU A 26 -9.22 6.83 7.38
C LEU A 26 -10.65 6.41 7.80
N HIS A 27 -11.60 6.46 6.87
CA HIS A 27 -12.87 5.75 7.06
C HIS A 27 -12.76 4.31 6.56
N GLY A 28 -13.47 3.39 7.24
CA GLY A 28 -13.26 1.95 7.04
C GLY A 28 -13.56 1.46 5.63
N ASP A 29 -14.54 2.06 4.96
CA ASP A 29 -14.88 1.82 3.56
C ASP A 29 -13.76 2.22 2.59
N HIS A 30 -12.80 3.03 3.03
CA HIS A 30 -11.61 3.38 2.27
C HIS A 30 -10.38 2.54 2.66
N CYS A 31 -10.21 2.16 3.93
CA CYS A 31 -8.94 1.60 4.42
C CYS A 31 -8.99 0.21 5.09
N TYR A 32 -10.15 -0.38 5.40
CA TYR A 32 -10.19 -1.65 6.15
C TYR A 32 -9.76 -2.89 5.35
N GLY A 33 -9.79 -2.83 4.02
CA GLY A 33 -9.23 -3.89 3.18
C GLY A 33 -7.74 -3.76 2.87
N LEU A 34 -7.07 -2.72 3.39
CA LEU A 34 -5.69 -2.39 3.02
C LEU A 34 -4.71 -3.51 3.37
N GLY A 35 -4.74 -4.03 4.60
CA GLY A 35 -3.84 -5.13 5.01
C GLY A 35 -3.97 -6.37 4.12
N ALA A 36 -5.19 -6.81 3.82
CA ALA A 36 -5.44 -7.94 2.93
C ALA A 36 -4.98 -7.65 1.48
N ALA A 37 -5.13 -6.41 1.01
CA ALA A 37 -4.63 -6.00 -0.29
C ALA A 37 -3.09 -6.00 -0.34
N LEU A 38 -2.42 -5.54 0.71
CA LEU A 38 -0.95 -5.54 0.80
C LEU A 38 -0.38 -6.96 0.77
N VAL A 39 -0.97 -7.90 1.51
CA VAL A 39 -0.55 -9.31 1.47
C VAL A 39 -0.77 -9.92 0.08
N ALA A 40 -1.89 -9.63 -0.58
CA ALA A 40 -2.18 -10.13 -1.91
C ALA A 40 -1.20 -9.56 -2.98
N VAL A 41 -0.91 -8.27 -2.90
CA VAL A 41 0.07 -7.60 -3.77
C VAL A 41 1.47 -8.16 -3.53
N ASP A 42 1.87 -8.34 -2.28
CA ASP A 42 3.16 -8.92 -1.93
C ASP A 42 3.34 -10.33 -2.51
N GLY A 43 2.34 -11.20 -2.34
CA GLY A 43 2.39 -12.56 -2.89
C GLY A 43 2.50 -12.58 -4.42
N ALA A 44 1.79 -11.68 -5.11
CA ALA A 44 1.88 -11.56 -6.56
C ALA A 44 3.27 -11.06 -7.01
N LYS A 45 3.83 -10.06 -6.32
CA LYS A 45 5.19 -9.58 -6.59
C LYS A 45 6.23 -10.65 -6.31
N ALA A 46 6.11 -11.40 -5.22
CA ALA A 46 7.01 -12.49 -4.88
C ALA A 46 7.01 -13.58 -5.95
N ALA A 47 5.85 -13.95 -6.48
CA ALA A 47 5.74 -14.89 -7.60
C ALA A 47 6.44 -14.37 -8.86
N ALA A 48 6.18 -13.12 -9.24
CA ALA A 48 6.83 -12.49 -10.39
C ALA A 48 8.36 -12.40 -10.23
N LEU A 49 8.85 -12.10 -9.02
CA LEU A 49 10.28 -12.09 -8.69
C LEU A 49 10.90 -13.48 -8.80
N ALA A 50 10.22 -14.52 -8.31
CA ALA A 50 10.67 -15.90 -8.44
C ALA A 50 10.76 -16.32 -9.91
N GLU A 51 9.74 -16.02 -10.72
CA GLU A 51 9.75 -16.30 -12.16
C GLU A 51 10.88 -15.57 -12.91
N ALA A 52 11.15 -14.31 -12.54
CA ALA A 52 12.27 -13.56 -13.10
C ALA A 52 13.61 -14.20 -12.73
N ALA A 53 13.78 -14.59 -11.47
CA ALA A 53 15.00 -15.23 -10.96
C ALA A 53 15.27 -16.59 -11.66
N GLU A 54 14.25 -17.44 -11.79
CA GLU A 54 14.36 -18.72 -12.51
C GLU A 54 14.73 -18.53 -13.98
N ALA A 55 14.23 -17.45 -14.61
CA ALA A 55 14.59 -17.07 -15.97
C ALA A 55 15.96 -16.36 -16.09
N GLY A 56 16.69 -16.18 -15.00
CA GLY A 56 17.96 -15.45 -14.97
C GLY A 56 17.82 -13.95 -15.30
N ARG A 57 16.64 -13.38 -15.13
CA ARG A 57 16.33 -11.97 -15.40
C ARG A 57 16.37 -11.15 -14.12
N ALA A 58 16.84 -9.92 -14.23
CA ALA A 58 16.68 -8.96 -13.15
C ALA A 58 15.19 -8.59 -12.97
N PRO A 59 14.77 -8.19 -11.75
CA PRO A 59 13.44 -7.64 -11.53
C PRO A 59 13.18 -6.45 -12.45
N ASP A 60 12.14 -6.54 -13.27
CA ASP A 60 11.66 -5.46 -14.11
C ASP A 60 10.13 -5.35 -13.92
N PRO A 61 9.62 -4.20 -13.48
CA PRO A 61 10.34 -2.96 -13.12
C PRO A 61 11.08 -3.05 -11.78
N ALA A 62 12.07 -2.17 -11.58
CA ALA A 62 12.88 -2.16 -10.34
C ALA A 62 12.05 -2.01 -9.05
N TRP A 63 10.88 -1.38 -9.14
CA TRP A 63 9.94 -1.23 -8.02
C TRP A 63 9.13 -2.49 -7.71
N LEU A 64 9.34 -3.60 -8.43
CA LEU A 64 8.69 -4.88 -8.14
C LEU A 64 8.99 -5.38 -6.71
N THR A 65 10.11 -4.97 -6.12
CA THR A 65 10.51 -5.29 -4.74
C THR A 65 9.91 -4.37 -3.67
N ASP A 66 9.11 -3.38 -4.07
CA ASP A 66 8.54 -2.37 -3.18
C ASP A 66 7.04 -2.17 -3.44
N THR A 67 6.30 -1.87 -2.36
CA THR A 67 4.93 -1.36 -2.39
C THR A 67 4.85 -0.09 -1.55
N ARG A 68 4.33 0.99 -2.12
CA ARG A 68 4.21 2.28 -1.41
C ARG A 68 2.76 2.56 -1.02
N VAL A 69 2.55 3.04 0.20
CA VAL A 69 1.24 3.44 0.70
C VAL A 69 1.29 4.90 1.16
N TYR A 70 0.44 5.71 0.56
CA TYR A 70 0.34 7.14 0.84
C TYR A 70 -1.02 7.45 1.46
N GLY A 71 -1.08 8.35 2.43
CA GLY A 71 -2.36 8.78 2.99
C GLY A 71 -2.23 9.66 4.22
N PRO A 72 -3.32 9.91 4.96
CA PRO A 72 -3.33 10.84 6.10
C PRO A 72 -2.53 10.31 7.32
N PRO A 73 -2.27 11.16 8.33
CA PRO A 73 -1.69 10.74 9.60
C PRO A 73 -2.48 9.61 10.28
N GLY A 74 -1.78 8.63 10.85
CA GLY A 74 -2.37 7.41 11.44
C GLY A 74 -2.42 6.22 10.47
N LEU A 75 -2.07 6.42 9.20
CA LEU A 75 -1.97 5.33 8.22
C LEU A 75 -0.89 4.32 8.58
N ALA A 76 0.26 4.76 9.10
CA ALA A 76 1.35 3.86 9.48
C ALA A 76 0.93 2.92 10.62
N GLU A 77 0.25 3.46 11.63
CA GLU A 77 -0.32 2.67 12.73
C GLU A 77 -1.38 1.69 12.24
N LEU A 78 -2.25 2.12 11.32
CA LEU A 78 -3.24 1.24 10.71
C LEU A 78 -2.60 0.08 9.95
N VAL A 79 -1.60 0.35 9.10
CA VAL A 79 -0.87 -0.69 8.35
C VAL A 79 -0.17 -1.64 9.32
N TYR A 80 0.50 -1.11 10.35
CA TYR A 80 1.13 -1.93 11.38
C TYR A 80 0.10 -2.85 12.08
N ALA A 81 -1.04 -2.30 12.52
CA ALA A 81 -2.07 -3.08 13.17
C ALA A 81 -2.65 -4.17 12.25
N GLN A 82 -2.92 -3.84 10.99
CA GLN A 82 -3.56 -4.78 10.05
C GLN A 82 -2.62 -5.85 9.50
N VAL A 83 -1.31 -5.60 9.45
CA VAL A 83 -0.32 -6.49 8.83
C VAL A 83 0.54 -7.18 9.87
N VAL A 84 1.05 -6.45 10.86
CA VAL A 84 1.97 -7.02 11.86
C VAL A 84 1.21 -7.76 12.94
N LEU A 85 0.21 -7.12 13.56
CA LEU A 85 -0.50 -7.72 14.70
C LEU A 85 -1.40 -8.90 14.31
N THR A 86 -1.81 -8.98 13.05
CA THR A 86 -2.59 -10.09 12.49
C THR A 86 -1.71 -11.23 11.97
N GLY A 87 -0.39 -11.10 12.04
CA GLY A 87 0.58 -12.11 11.58
C GLY A 87 0.90 -12.07 10.08
N GLY A 88 0.31 -11.15 9.31
CA GLY A 88 0.59 -11.00 7.87
C GLY A 88 2.04 -10.60 7.55
N VAL A 89 2.74 -9.93 8.46
CA VAL A 89 4.15 -9.56 8.27
C VAL A 89 5.06 -10.77 8.08
N GLN A 90 4.70 -11.92 8.65
CA GLN A 90 5.48 -13.15 8.57
C GLN A 90 5.48 -13.76 7.16
N THR A 91 4.62 -13.27 6.27
CA THR A 91 4.51 -13.74 4.89
C THR A 91 5.00 -12.71 3.87
N LEU A 92 5.38 -11.50 4.30
CA LEU A 92 5.82 -10.45 3.38
C LEU A 92 7.23 -10.73 2.84
N SER A 93 7.36 -10.70 1.52
CA SER A 93 8.62 -10.92 0.80
C SER A 93 9.18 -9.64 0.18
N THR A 94 8.36 -8.59 0.08
CA THR A 94 8.69 -7.27 -0.47
C THR A 94 8.61 -6.18 0.59
N ARG A 95 9.24 -5.03 0.30
CA ARG A 95 9.25 -3.90 1.24
C ARG A 95 7.98 -3.08 1.12
N ILE A 96 7.40 -2.71 2.26
CA ILE A 96 6.29 -1.76 2.33
C ILE A 96 6.80 -0.43 2.87
N TRP A 97 6.56 0.64 2.10
CA TRP A 97 6.86 2.02 2.51
C TRP A 97 5.55 2.74 2.80
N VAL A 98 5.40 3.28 4.01
CA VAL A 98 4.25 4.12 4.35
C VAL A 98 4.70 5.58 4.43
N THR A 99 3.99 6.47 3.75
CA THR A 99 4.23 7.92 3.76
C THR A 99 2.95 8.64 4.19
N GLU A 100 3.01 9.28 5.34
CA GLU A 100 1.90 10.07 5.88
C GLU A 100 1.97 11.52 5.36
N LEU A 101 0.86 11.98 4.80
CA LEU A 101 0.69 13.30 4.20
C LEU A 101 0.11 14.25 5.25
N VAL A 102 1.00 14.98 5.91
CA VAL A 102 0.63 15.99 6.91
C VAL A 102 0.36 17.32 6.20
N CYS A 103 -0.88 17.79 6.20
CA CYS A 103 -1.16 19.19 5.88
C CYS A 103 -0.73 20.02 7.08
N THR A 104 0.38 20.74 6.96
CA THR A 104 0.60 21.90 7.81
C THR A 104 -0.45 22.93 7.42
N GLN A 105 -1.18 23.49 8.39
CA GLN A 105 -1.91 24.72 8.10
C GLN A 105 -0.86 25.72 7.62
N ALA A 106 -0.85 26.03 6.33
CA ALA A 106 -0.25 27.27 5.88
C ALA A 106 -0.91 28.35 6.72
N GLU A 107 -0.10 29.12 7.45
CA GLU A 107 -0.53 30.22 8.31
C GLU A 107 -1.69 30.93 7.62
N VAL A 108 -2.91 30.69 8.10
CA VAL A 108 -4.06 31.49 7.69
C VAL A 108 -3.76 32.82 8.35
N GLY A 109 -3.02 33.67 7.61
CA GLY A 109 -2.71 35.02 8.01
C GLY A 109 -4.01 35.64 8.48
N SER A 110 -4.03 36.01 9.75
CA SER A 110 -5.02 36.88 10.35
C SER A 110 -4.94 38.24 9.65
N HIS A 111 -5.42 38.31 8.40
CA HIS A 111 -5.78 39.57 7.80
C HIS A 111 -7.01 40.05 8.53
N GLY A 112 -6.75 40.82 9.59
CA GLY A 112 -7.73 41.62 10.29
C GLY A 112 -8.57 42.39 9.29
N THR A 113 -9.88 42.26 9.43
CA THR A 113 -10.85 43.14 8.79
C THR A 113 -10.69 44.55 9.38
N PRO A 114 -10.74 45.61 8.54
CA PRO A 114 -10.56 47.00 8.97
C PRO A 114 -11.63 47.50 9.95
#